data_AF-A0A3D6DUT9-F1
#
_entry.id   AF-A0A3D6DUT9-F1
#
_cell.length_a   1.000
_cell.length_b   1.000
_cell.length_c   1.000
_cell.angle_alpha   90.00
_cell.angle_beta   90.00
_cell.angle_gamma   90.00
#
_symmetry.space_group_name_H-M   'P 1'
#
loop_
_entity.id
_entity.type
_entity.pdbx_description
1 polymer ?
#
loop_
_entity_poly.entity_id
_entity_poly.type
_entity_poly.pdbx_seq_one_letter_code
_entity_poly.pdbx_strand_id
1 'polypeptide(L)' 'MTPAVRDRIWRVLSDWFPNEADASIVILWADSAKPGGQAAATLSLPPIALVELDGMLATLR' A
#
# COMPACT_ATOMS: atom_id res chain seq x y z
N MET A 1 5.16 4.44 12.04
CA MET A 1 3.74 4.09 12.33
C MET A 1 3.72 2.68 12.87
N THR A 2 3.06 2.41 14.00
CA THR A 2 2.97 1.03 14.50
C THR A 2 2.05 0.19 13.60
N PRO A 3 2.24 -1.14 13.53
CA PRO A 3 1.36 -2.01 12.76
C PRO A 3 -0.12 -1.82 13.13
N ALA A 4 -0.44 -1.76 14.43
CA ALA A 4 -1.81 -1.58 14.90
C ALA A 4 -2.47 -0.26 14.44
N VAL A 5 -1.72 0.85 14.41
CA VAL A 5 -2.23 2.14 13.93
C VAL A 5 -2.45 2.10 12.42
N ARG A 6 -1.50 1.52 11.67
CA ARG A 6 -1.62 1.33 10.22
C ARG A 6 -2.86 0.52 9.88
N ASP A 7 -3.06 -0.62 10.54
CA ASP A 7 -4.15 -1.53 10.23
C ASP A 7 -5.51 -0.89 10.55
N ARG A 8 -5.58 -0.06 11.61
CA ARG A 8 -6.77 0.73 11.92
C ARG A 8 -7.06 1.80 10.85
N ILE A 9 -6.04 2.52 10.40
CA ILE A 9 -6.18 3.51 9.31
C ILE A 9 -6.65 2.81 8.04
N TRP A 10 -6.01 1.69 7.68
CA TRP A 10 -6.34 0.94 6.48
C TRP A 10 -7.78 0.44 6.48
N ARG A 11 -8.27 -0.04 7.63
CA ARG A 11 -9.67 -0.45 7.78
C ARG A 11 -10.64 0.70 7.53
N VAL A 12 -10.41 1.87 8.14
CA VAL A 12 -11.29 3.03 7.94
C VAL A 12 -11.31 3.47 6.47
N LEU A 13 -10.14 3.54 5.83
CA LEU A 13 -10.04 3.90 4.41
C LEU A 13 -10.75 2.87 3.54
N SER A 14 -10.54 1.58 3.80
CA SER A 14 -11.18 0.50 3.05
C SER A 14 -12.70 0.48 3.21
N ASP A 15 -13.21 0.85 4.39
CA ASP A 15 -14.66 0.95 4.64
C ASP A 15 -15.29 2.13 3.88
N TRP A 16 -14.56 3.22 3.68
CA TRP A 16 -15.07 4.43 3.02
C TRP A 16 -14.90 4.40 1.51
N PHE A 17 -13.83 3.78 1.03
CA PHE A 17 -13.42 3.77 -0.37
C PHE A 17 -14.48 3.33 -1.38
N PRO A 18 -15.38 2.37 -1.09
CA PRO A 18 -16.46 1.99 -2.01
C PRO A 18 -17.42 3.13 -2.39
N ASN A 19 -17.42 4.25 -1.66
CA ASN A 19 -18.26 5.41 -1.98
C ASN A 19 -17.62 6.35 -3.02
N GLU A 20 -16.35 6.11 -3.38
CA GLU A 20 -15.64 6.90 -4.39
C GLU A 20 -15.76 6.26 -5.77
N ALA A 21 -15.96 7.07 -6.81
CA ALA A 21 -16.17 6.57 -8.18
C ALA A 21 -14.90 6.60 -9.06
N ASP A 22 -13.94 7.46 -8.75
CA ASP A 22 -12.70 7.66 -9.51
C ASP A 22 -11.56 8.11 -8.60
N ALA A 23 -11.25 7.26 -7.63
CA ALA A 23 -10.21 7.53 -6.63
C ALA A 23 -9.28 6.34 -6.50
N SER A 24 -8.09 6.58 -5.96
CA SER A 24 -7.11 5.55 -5.62
C SER A 24 -6.34 5.97 -4.38
N ILE A 25 -6.02 4.99 -3.53
CA ILE A 25 -5.23 5.23 -2.33
C ILE A 25 -4.01 4.32 -2.36
N VAL A 26 -2.85 4.92 -2.08
CA VAL A 26 -1.61 4.19 -1.80
C VAL A 26 -1.14 4.60 -0.41
N ILE A 27 -0.87 3.63 0.46
CA ILE A 27 -0.21 3.88 1.74
C ILE A 27 1.18 3.28 1.72
N LEU A 28 2.16 4.04 2.19
CA LEU A 28 3.56 3.65 2.30
C LEU A 28 3.97 3.65 3.78
N TRP A 29 4.73 2.65 4.20
CA TRP A 29 5.32 2.64 5.55
C TRP A 29 6.68 1.94 5.57
N ALA A 30 7.54 2.39 6.48
CA ALA A 30 8.81 1.73 6.75
C ALA A 30 8.56 0.33 7.32
N ASP A 31 9.20 -0.67 6.71
CA ASP A 31 9.14 -2.08 7.08
C ASP A 31 10.49 -2.72 6.78
N SER A 32 11.31 -2.93 7.82
CA SER A 32 12.65 -3.49 7.66
C SER A 32 12.65 -4.95 7.22
N ALA A 33 11.51 -5.65 7.29
CA ALA A 33 11.37 -7.00 6.77
C ALA A 33 11.08 -7.03 5.27
N LYS A 34 10.95 -5.86 4.63
CA LYS A 34 10.62 -5.71 3.21
C LYS A 34 11.81 -5.14 2.43
N PRO A 35 11.92 -5.45 1.14
CA PRO A 35 12.92 -4.89 0.23
C PRO A 35 12.98 -3.37 0.33
N GLY A 36 14.19 -2.81 0.40
CA GLY A 36 14.39 -1.37 0.57
C GLY A 36 13.85 -0.78 1.88
N GLY A 37 13.49 -1.61 2.86
CA GLY A 37 12.95 -1.15 4.14
C GLY A 37 11.57 -0.51 4.02
N GLN A 38 10.83 -0.77 2.94
CA GLN A 38 9.62 -0.06 2.56
C GLN A 38 8.54 -1.05 2.12
N ALA A 39 7.31 -0.78 2.51
CA ALA A 39 6.14 -1.50 2.03
C ALA A 39 5.04 -0.54 1.59
N ALA A 40 4.12 -1.06 0.77
CA ALA A 40 2.92 -0.36 0.35
C ALA A 40 1.70 -1.26 0.26
N ALA A 41 0.52 -0.64 0.28
CA ALA A 41 -0.78 -1.25 -0.01
C ALA A 41 -1.63 -0.25 -0.81
N THR A 42 -2.56 -0.78 -1.61
CA THR A 42 -3.38 0.02 -2.53
C THR A 42 -4.87 -0.29 -2.44
N LEU A 43 -5.70 0.71 -2.70
CA LEU A 43 -7.13 0.57 -3.01
C LEU A 43 -7.36 1.13 -4.42
N SER A 44 -7.95 0.31 -5.31
CA SER A 44 -8.15 0.51 -6.78
C SER A 44 -6.91 0.42 -7.69
N LEU A 45 -6.99 1.09 -8.86
CA LEU A 45 -6.08 1.11 -9.99
C LEU A 45 -5.06 2.27 -9.92
N PRO A 46 -3.96 2.26 -10.70
CA PRO A 46 -3.56 1.16 -11.57
C PRO A 46 -3.26 -0.06 -10.71
N PRO A 47 -3.37 -1.28 -11.27
CA PRO A 47 -2.98 -2.49 -10.56
C PRO A 47 -1.45 -2.49 -10.60
N ILE A 48 -0.83 -1.57 -9.87
CA ILE A 48 0.62 -1.47 -9.82
C ILE A 48 1.06 -2.67 -9.01
N ALA A 49 1.50 -3.71 -9.71
CA ALA A 49 2.10 -4.86 -9.08
C ALA A 49 3.41 -4.38 -8.46
N LEU A 50 3.43 -4.31 -7.13
CA LEU A 50 4.67 -4.13 -6.39
C LEU A 50 5.43 -5.45 -6.49
N VAL A 51 6.55 -5.41 -7.20
CA VAL A 51 7.43 -6.56 -7.41
C VAL A 51 8.74 -6.32 -6.69
N GLU A 52 9.26 -7.38 -6.10
CA GLU A 52 10.62 -7.41 -5.59
C GLU A 52 11.56 -7.85 -6.72
N LEU A 53 12.53 -7.00 -7.04
CA LEU A 53 13.58 -7.27 -8.02
C LEU A 53 14.91 -7.04 -7.34
N ASP A 54 15.67 -8.12 -7.09
CA ASP A 54 17.00 -8.06 -6.48
C ASP A 54 17.08 -7.23 -5.18
N GLY A 55 16.07 -7.33 -4.32
CA GLY A 55 15.99 -6.58 -3.06
C GLY A 55 15.54 -5.12 -3.21
N MET A 56 15.14 -4.70 -4.41
CA MET A 56 14.48 -3.43 -4.68
C MET A 56 12.97 -3.61 -4.75
N LEU A 57 12.24 -2.63 -4.20
CA LEU A 57 10.79 -2.52 -4.42
C LEU A 57 10.56 -1.71 -5.70
N ALA A 58 9.93 -2.35 -6.70
CA ALA A 58 9.64 -1.74 -7.99
C ALA A 58 8.16 -1.87 -8.36
N THR A 59 7.72 -1.03 -9.28
CA THR A 59 6.36 -1.03 -9.83
C THR A 59 6.38 -1.57 -11.26
N LEU A 60 5.65 -2.66 -11.53
CA LEU A 60 5.40 -3.12 -12.90
C LEU A 60 4.10 -2.50 -13.43
N ARG A 61 4.10 -2.03 -14.68
CA ARG A 61 2.92 -1.58 -15.43
C ARG A 61 2.69 -2.46 -16.63
#